data_AF-A0A8J2WLV3-F1
#
_entry.id   AF-A0A8J2WLV3-F1
#
_cell.length_a   1.000
_cell.length_b   1.000
_cell.length_c   1.000
_cell.angle_alpha   90.00
_cell.angle_beta   90.00
_cell.angle_gamma   90.00
#
_symmetry.space_group_name_H-M   'P 1'
#
loop_
_entity.id
_entity.type
_entity.pdbx_description
1 polymer ?
#
loop_
_entity_poly.entity_id
_entity_poly.type
_entity_poly.pdbx_seq_one_letter_code
_entity_poly.pdbx_strand_id
1 'polypeptide(L)'
;MSNNTFKSLFSLILIAAACLAVPVSRNVERVKILQSPEIDPPLARVLLNNDFESGNSEPWYDSSPNTAHWIVENYSYPTENYQPSPPSSGTKYLRAVRDSNLTPGLLTLRSAEFTAFPGDEISFHFWIRSKYTGGNTLEVVQLADGVETSFLVLSEFSTPENFNWLVTSSPLPISEPTSVTLIFYAFCGGNAEDAIAIDDIIVKYDGSTTAETTTHVGRTHFTPPTAPCVGANCPSTSTETNVTPTTPNNFCPTTVFTPATVPCVGCPTKPSSTTISTTPCVPKSPIISSNEGVIREVDPLTARVLLNNDFESGTADPWYDSSPATVHWVVEDLSSPTENYSPPIPLIGTKYLRATRDAQLSPGQLILRTVTFTAFPGDEISFNFWIRSKYTGGNTLELVLTEGGVETTLVELSSYSTSVNFEWRPITIPIPVSGPTDVTLTFFAFCGGNPEDAIAIDEIVVGPPVSETTTTTTPTTTPTTTPTTTTTPTTTTTPTTTPTTTPTTTPTTTPTTTPTTTPTTTPTTTPTTTPDYYTDDS
;
A
#
# COMPACT_ATOMS: atom_id res chain seq x y z
N MET A 1 3.42 86.47 -11.39
CA MET A 1 2.90 86.17 -12.74
C MET A 1 3.46 84.83 -13.16
N SER A 2 2.59 83.88 -13.55
CA SER A 2 2.91 82.53 -14.05
C SER A 2 3.56 81.58 -13.02
N ASN A 3 3.22 80.31 -12.87
CA ASN A 3 2.03 79.49 -13.14
C ASN A 3 2.36 78.13 -12.47
N ASN A 4 1.39 77.55 -11.78
CA ASN A 4 1.22 76.11 -11.52
C ASN A 4 2.44 75.25 -11.13
N THR A 5 2.63 75.05 -9.82
CA THR A 5 3.06 73.76 -9.26
C THR A 5 2.54 73.68 -7.83
N PHE A 6 2.23 72.48 -7.33
CA PHE A 6 1.65 72.14 -6.02
C PHE A 6 0.11 72.05 -5.91
N LYS A 7 -0.46 71.04 -6.57
CA LYS A 7 -1.56 70.23 -6.02
C LYS A 7 -1.44 68.79 -6.52
N SER A 8 -0.79 67.92 -5.75
CA SER A 8 -1.15 66.50 -5.61
C SER A 8 -0.31 65.86 -4.51
N LEU A 9 -0.74 66.07 -3.26
CA LEU A 9 -0.52 65.16 -2.14
C LEU A 9 -1.92 64.85 -1.60
N PHE A 10 -2.17 63.59 -1.26
CA PHE A 10 -3.45 62.97 -0.82
C PHE A 10 -4.28 62.25 -1.89
N SER A 11 -3.77 61.09 -2.33
CA SER A 11 -4.52 59.82 -2.34
C SER A 11 -3.56 58.68 -2.64
N LEU A 12 -3.03 58.04 -1.60
CA LEU A 12 -2.46 56.70 -1.70
C LEU A 12 -3.08 55.86 -0.58
N ILE A 13 -4.31 55.42 -0.83
CA ILE A 13 -5.03 54.42 -0.05
C ILE A 13 -4.97 53.12 -0.86
N LEU A 14 -4.36 52.10 -0.26
CA LEU A 14 -4.65 50.67 -0.40
C LEU A 14 -4.80 50.08 -1.83
N ILE A 15 -3.73 49.49 -2.38
CA ILE A 15 -3.79 48.18 -3.06
C ILE A 15 -2.48 47.44 -2.77
N ALA A 16 -2.42 46.74 -1.63
CA ALA A 16 -1.50 45.64 -1.46
C ALA A 16 -2.17 44.41 -2.08
N ALA A 17 -1.76 44.03 -3.28
CA ALA A 17 -2.17 42.77 -3.91
C ALA A 17 -1.48 41.62 -3.16
N ALA A 18 -2.12 41.15 -2.09
CA ALA A 18 -1.85 39.85 -1.53
C ALA A 18 -2.26 38.79 -2.58
N CYS A 19 -1.27 38.18 -3.23
CA CYS A 19 -1.45 36.87 -3.85
C CYS A 19 -1.69 35.84 -2.75
N LEU A 20 -2.93 35.79 -2.26
CA LEU A 20 -3.47 34.60 -1.63
C LEU A 20 -3.77 33.62 -2.76
N ALA A 21 -2.83 32.71 -3.01
CA ALA A 21 -3.13 31.46 -3.68
C ALA A 21 -4.10 30.70 -2.78
N VAL A 22 -5.40 30.88 -3.05
CA VAL A 22 -6.44 30.00 -2.52
C VAL A 22 -6.20 28.64 -3.19
N PRO A 23 -5.95 27.55 -2.44
CA PRO A 23 -5.99 26.23 -3.05
C PRO A 23 -7.42 26.03 -3.55
N VAL A 24 -7.56 25.97 -4.87
CA VAL A 24 -8.81 25.54 -5.50
C VAL A 24 -8.94 24.07 -5.13
N SER A 25 -9.69 23.79 -4.06
CA SER A 25 -10.26 22.47 -3.84
C SER A 25 -11.06 22.14 -5.10
N ARG A 26 -10.55 21.21 -5.91
CA ARG A 26 -11.31 20.57 -6.97
C ARG A 26 -12.33 19.67 -6.28
N ASN A 27 -13.40 20.26 -5.77
CA ASN A 27 -14.65 19.53 -5.62
C ASN A 27 -15.12 19.23 -7.04
N VAL A 28 -14.66 18.09 -7.58
CA VAL A 28 -15.31 17.48 -8.73
C VAL A 28 -16.70 17.10 -8.22
N GLU A 29 -17.67 17.94 -8.54
CA GLU A 29 -19.08 17.65 -8.36
C GLU A 29 -19.31 16.31 -9.06
N ARG A 30 -19.57 15.25 -8.27
CA ARG A 30 -19.82 13.90 -8.78
C ARG A 30 -20.90 14.02 -9.85
N VAL A 31 -20.53 13.89 -11.12
CA VAL A 31 -21.49 13.53 -12.15
C VAL A 31 -21.94 12.14 -11.76
N LYS A 32 -23.01 12.05 -10.96
CA LYS A 32 -23.88 10.89 -11.01
C LYS A 32 -24.25 10.79 -12.49
N ILE A 33 -23.57 9.91 -13.22
CA ILE A 33 -24.17 9.31 -14.40
C ILE A 33 -25.50 8.81 -13.84
N LEU A 34 -26.58 9.50 -14.17
CA LEU A 34 -27.91 9.09 -13.80
C LEU A 34 -28.02 7.71 -14.39
N GLN A 35 -27.87 6.68 -13.55
CA GLN A 35 -28.18 5.32 -13.89
C GLN A 35 -29.64 5.38 -14.33
N SER A 36 -29.84 5.45 -15.65
CA SER A 36 -31.14 5.13 -16.22
C SER A 36 -31.41 3.71 -15.74
N PRO A 37 -32.53 3.43 -15.05
CA PRO A 37 -32.81 2.12 -14.46
C PRO A 37 -33.02 1.00 -15.50
N GLU A 38 -32.59 1.21 -16.74
CA GLU A 38 -32.85 0.39 -17.92
C GLU A 38 -31.62 0.26 -18.83
N ILE A 39 -30.40 0.42 -18.29
CA ILE A 39 -29.20 0.02 -19.03
C ILE A 39 -29.05 -1.49 -18.84
N ASP A 40 -29.21 -2.23 -19.93
CA ASP A 40 -28.98 -3.68 -20.00
C ASP A 40 -27.58 -3.99 -19.41
N PRO A 41 -27.42 -4.91 -18.44
CA PRO A 41 -26.13 -5.22 -17.81
C PRO A 41 -24.95 -5.49 -18.78
N PRO A 42 -25.16 -6.07 -19.98
CA PRO A 42 -24.12 -6.19 -20.99
C PRO A 42 -23.57 -4.84 -21.49
N LEU A 43 -24.41 -3.80 -21.58
CA LEU A 43 -24.00 -2.47 -22.05
C LEU A 43 -23.17 -1.72 -21.02
N ALA A 44 -23.43 -1.89 -19.72
CA ALA A 44 -22.63 -1.27 -18.66
C ALA A 44 -21.17 -1.75 -18.67
N ARG A 45 -20.92 -3.01 -19.08
CA ARG A 45 -19.58 -3.61 -19.13
C ARG A 45 -18.74 -3.11 -20.29
N VAL A 46 -19.35 -2.92 -21.46
CA VAL A 46 -18.69 -2.34 -22.64
C VAL A 46 -18.15 -0.94 -22.31
N LEU A 47 -18.79 -0.22 -21.40
CA LEU A 47 -18.33 1.10 -20.99
C LEU A 47 -17.06 1.06 -20.16
N LEU A 48 -16.74 -0.02 -19.44
CA LEU A 48 -15.51 -0.11 -18.64
C LEU A 48 -14.25 -0.33 -19.48
N ASN A 49 -14.43 -0.77 -20.73
CA ASN A 49 -13.32 -0.96 -21.65
C ASN A 49 -12.72 0.40 -22.01
N ASN A 50 -11.45 0.61 -21.69
CA ASN A 50 -10.78 1.87 -21.97
C ASN A 50 -9.34 1.63 -22.45
N ASP A 51 -9.06 2.10 -23.67
CA ASP A 51 -7.74 2.16 -24.31
C ASP A 51 -7.10 3.56 -24.19
N PHE A 52 -7.75 4.47 -23.48
CA PHE A 52 -7.35 5.87 -23.23
C PHE A 52 -7.11 6.74 -24.47
N GLU A 53 -7.34 6.22 -25.68
CA GLU A 53 -7.06 6.90 -26.95
C GLU A 53 -7.95 8.14 -27.15
N SER A 54 -9.11 8.16 -26.51
CA SER A 54 -9.98 9.34 -26.44
C SER A 54 -9.31 10.55 -25.76
N GLY A 55 -8.27 10.32 -24.94
CA GLY A 55 -7.66 11.34 -24.07
C GLY A 55 -8.35 11.49 -22.72
N ASN A 56 -9.40 10.69 -22.45
CA ASN A 56 -10.15 10.72 -21.20
C ASN A 56 -10.01 9.39 -20.46
N SER A 57 -9.97 9.44 -19.12
CA SER A 57 -9.94 8.24 -18.28
C SER A 57 -11.32 7.61 -18.08
N GLU A 58 -12.41 8.29 -18.46
CA GLU A 58 -13.78 7.79 -18.27
C GLU A 58 -13.98 6.40 -18.87
N PRO A 59 -14.62 5.46 -18.13
CA PRO A 59 -15.38 5.66 -16.89
C PRO A 59 -14.54 5.51 -15.61
N TRP A 60 -13.21 5.51 -15.72
CA TRP A 60 -12.30 5.43 -14.58
C TRP A 60 -12.06 6.82 -13.98
N TYR A 61 -12.21 6.92 -12.66
CA TYR A 61 -12.01 8.16 -11.93
C TYR A 61 -10.84 8.04 -10.96
N ASP A 62 -10.02 9.07 -10.99
CA ASP A 62 -8.91 9.24 -10.06
C ASP A 62 -9.44 9.75 -8.71
N SER A 63 -9.22 8.98 -7.65
CA SER A 63 -9.53 9.35 -6.27
C SER A 63 -8.26 9.43 -5.41
N SER A 64 -7.12 9.70 -6.03
CA SER A 64 -5.82 9.79 -5.35
C SER A 64 -5.74 11.03 -4.44
N PRO A 65 -4.97 10.97 -3.34
CA PRO A 65 -4.60 12.14 -2.53
C PRO A 65 -3.74 13.15 -3.33
N ASN A 66 -3.64 14.39 -2.86
CA ASN A 66 -3.11 15.52 -3.63
C ASN A 66 -1.64 15.41 -4.12
N THR A 67 -0.85 14.47 -3.61
CA THR A 67 0.59 14.33 -3.91
C THR A 67 0.89 13.52 -5.18
N ALA A 68 -0.04 12.66 -5.60
CA ALA A 68 0.09 11.85 -6.82
C ALA A 68 -1.30 11.68 -7.46
N HIS A 69 -1.36 11.64 -8.79
CA HIS A 69 -2.62 11.56 -9.53
C HIS A 69 -2.44 10.84 -10.87
N TRP A 70 -3.51 10.29 -11.40
CA TRP A 70 -3.54 9.63 -12.71
C TRP A 70 -3.79 10.67 -13.81
N ILE A 71 -2.99 10.61 -14.88
CA ILE A 71 -3.21 11.39 -16.09
C ILE A 71 -3.21 10.50 -17.32
N VAL A 72 -4.00 10.87 -18.32
CA VAL A 72 -3.85 10.29 -19.66
C VAL A 72 -2.71 11.03 -20.35
N GLU A 73 -1.62 10.32 -20.63
CA GLU A 73 -0.42 10.85 -21.28
C GLU A 73 -0.32 10.36 -22.72
N ASN A 74 0.22 11.18 -23.62
CA ASN A 74 0.55 10.76 -24.99
C ASN A 74 2.03 10.35 -25.05
N TYR A 75 2.28 9.12 -25.47
CA TYR A 75 3.61 8.54 -25.64
C TYR A 75 4.56 9.40 -26.50
N SER A 76 4.05 10.14 -27.47
CA SER A 76 4.87 10.98 -28.35
C SER A 76 5.48 12.20 -27.65
N TYR A 77 4.93 12.59 -26.49
CA TYR A 77 5.31 13.80 -25.76
C TYR A 77 5.32 13.54 -24.25
N PRO A 78 6.25 12.71 -23.75
CA PRO A 78 6.30 12.38 -22.33
C PRO A 78 6.67 13.62 -21.51
N THR A 79 6.08 13.72 -20.33
CA THR A 79 6.37 14.77 -19.35
C THR A 79 7.64 14.48 -18.53
N GLU A 80 8.10 13.23 -18.50
CA GLU A 80 9.29 12.79 -17.74
C GLU A 80 10.31 12.02 -18.60
N ASN A 81 11.55 11.95 -18.11
CA ASN A 81 12.70 11.39 -18.84
C ASN A 81 12.65 9.87 -19.09
N TYR A 82 11.78 9.14 -18.39
CA TYR A 82 11.60 7.70 -18.58
C TYR A 82 10.33 7.44 -19.35
N GLN A 83 10.50 6.91 -20.56
CA GLN A 83 9.40 6.43 -21.38
C GLN A 83 9.29 4.90 -21.24
N PRO A 84 8.07 4.36 -21.12
CA PRO A 84 7.87 2.96 -21.44
C PRO A 84 8.26 2.69 -22.90
N SER A 85 8.19 1.44 -23.35
CA SER A 85 8.02 1.21 -24.79
C SER A 85 6.68 1.82 -25.26
N PRO A 86 6.45 2.07 -26.56
CA PRO A 86 5.12 2.45 -27.02
C PRO A 86 4.08 1.41 -26.54
N PRO A 87 2.88 1.83 -26.11
CA PRO A 87 1.82 0.90 -25.77
C PRO A 87 1.51 -0.04 -26.95
N SER A 88 0.96 -1.22 -26.62
CA SER A 88 0.58 -2.25 -27.60
C SER A 88 -0.46 -1.75 -28.59
N SER A 89 -1.33 -0.84 -28.14
CA SER A 89 -2.36 -0.15 -28.90
C SER A 89 -2.11 1.34 -28.84
N GLY A 90 -2.32 2.05 -29.95
CA GLY A 90 -2.49 3.50 -29.89
C GLY A 90 -1.26 4.32 -29.48
N THR A 91 -1.51 5.48 -28.88
CA THR A 91 -0.48 6.48 -28.49
C THR A 91 -0.70 7.06 -27.11
N LYS A 92 -1.78 6.72 -26.41
CA LYS A 92 -2.12 7.22 -25.10
C LYS A 92 -2.22 6.09 -24.11
N TYR A 93 -1.99 6.41 -22.85
CA TYR A 93 -2.10 5.48 -21.74
C TYR A 93 -2.35 6.26 -20.46
N LEU A 94 -2.82 5.58 -19.42
CA LEU A 94 -2.97 6.17 -18.11
C LEU A 94 -1.67 6.03 -17.31
N ARG A 95 -1.20 7.11 -16.70
CA ARG A 95 0.07 7.18 -15.99
C ARG A 95 -0.08 7.78 -14.60
N ALA A 96 0.62 7.20 -13.63
CA ALA A 96 0.82 7.80 -12.31
C ALA A 96 1.82 8.97 -12.41
N VAL A 97 1.37 10.17 -12.03
CA VAL A 97 2.20 11.37 -11.98
C VAL A 97 2.28 11.89 -10.55
N ARG A 98 3.50 12.25 -10.14
CA ARG A 98 3.82 12.79 -8.83
C ARG A 98 3.99 14.30 -8.91
N ASP A 99 4.06 14.94 -7.75
CA ASP A 99 4.44 16.35 -7.66
C ASP A 99 5.88 16.60 -8.15
N SER A 100 6.26 17.87 -8.27
CA SER A 100 7.61 18.27 -8.71
C SER A 100 8.73 17.85 -7.75
N ASN A 101 8.40 17.45 -6.53
CA ASN A 101 9.35 16.96 -5.53
C ASN A 101 9.53 15.44 -5.61
N LEU A 102 8.80 14.77 -6.51
CA LEU A 102 8.74 13.31 -6.60
C LEU A 102 8.33 12.68 -5.26
N THR A 103 7.40 13.33 -4.55
CA THR A 103 6.89 12.79 -3.29
C THR A 103 6.27 11.40 -3.56
N PRO A 104 6.71 10.33 -2.87
CA PRO A 104 6.04 9.04 -2.96
C PRO A 104 4.57 9.18 -2.61
N GLY A 105 3.70 8.44 -3.28
CA GLY A 105 2.27 8.58 -3.06
C GLY A 105 1.49 7.34 -3.42
N LEU A 106 0.41 7.12 -2.66
CA LEU A 106 -0.66 6.21 -3.03
C LEU A 106 -1.52 6.89 -4.10
N LEU A 107 -1.85 6.17 -5.16
CA LEU A 107 -2.78 6.54 -6.18
C LEU A 107 -3.92 5.53 -6.20
N THR A 108 -5.13 6.03 -6.44
CA THR A 108 -6.34 5.21 -6.45
C THR A 108 -7.14 5.53 -7.71
N LEU A 109 -7.31 4.54 -8.58
CA LEU A 109 -8.17 4.63 -9.75
C LEU A 109 -9.37 3.71 -9.58
N ARG A 110 -10.58 4.22 -9.75
CA ARG A 110 -11.81 3.47 -9.49
C ARG A 110 -12.69 3.39 -10.73
N SER A 111 -13.36 2.26 -10.93
CA SER A 111 -14.41 2.13 -11.93
C SER A 111 -15.73 2.72 -11.44
N ALA A 112 -16.63 3.05 -12.37
CA ALA A 112 -18.06 3.12 -12.02
C ALA A 112 -18.54 1.77 -11.46
N GLU A 113 -19.58 1.80 -10.62
CA GLU A 113 -20.22 0.60 -10.10
C GLU A 113 -20.91 -0.18 -11.22
N PHE A 114 -20.72 -1.50 -11.27
CA PHE A 114 -21.34 -2.38 -12.26
C PHE A 114 -21.69 -3.74 -11.66
N THR A 115 -22.60 -4.47 -12.30
CA THR A 115 -22.91 -5.86 -11.92
C THR A 115 -21.91 -6.79 -12.58
N ALA A 116 -21.08 -7.47 -11.79
CA ALA A 116 -20.19 -8.54 -12.24
C ALA A 116 -20.89 -9.91 -12.08
N PHE A 117 -20.54 -10.88 -12.93
CA PHE A 117 -21.08 -12.24 -12.97
C PHE A 117 -19.95 -13.25 -12.76
N PRO A 118 -20.25 -14.45 -12.21
CA PRO A 118 -19.27 -15.52 -12.09
C PRO A 118 -18.61 -15.86 -13.43
N GLY A 119 -17.29 -15.93 -13.43
CA GLY A 119 -16.49 -16.14 -14.64
C GLY A 119 -16.08 -14.86 -15.38
N ASP A 120 -16.52 -13.68 -14.94
CA ASP A 120 -15.98 -12.42 -15.44
C ASP A 120 -14.48 -12.31 -15.16
N GLU A 121 -13.77 -11.69 -16.08
CA GLU A 121 -12.32 -11.54 -16.04
C GLU A 121 -11.93 -10.09 -16.33
N ILE A 122 -10.99 -9.55 -15.54
CA ILE A 122 -10.33 -8.29 -15.87
C ILE A 122 -9.00 -8.59 -16.57
N SER A 123 -8.71 -7.89 -17.66
CA SER A 123 -7.42 -7.92 -18.33
C SER A 123 -6.96 -6.53 -18.70
N PHE A 124 -5.67 -6.25 -18.60
CA PHE A 124 -5.10 -4.95 -18.96
C PHE A 124 -3.60 -5.06 -19.29
N HIS A 125 -3.10 -4.08 -20.04
CA HIS A 125 -1.69 -3.84 -20.20
C HIS A 125 -1.19 -2.96 -19.06
N PHE A 126 0.00 -3.25 -18.55
CA PHE A 126 0.61 -2.43 -17.52
C PHE A 126 2.11 -2.32 -17.72
N TRP A 127 2.67 -1.25 -17.19
CA TRP A 127 4.09 -1.05 -17.07
C TRP A 127 4.40 -0.52 -15.67
N ILE A 128 5.27 -1.23 -14.96
CA ILE A 128 5.68 -0.86 -13.60
C ILE A 128 7.20 -0.96 -13.51
N ARG A 129 7.83 0.16 -13.17
CA ARG A 129 9.28 0.25 -13.07
C ARG A 129 9.64 1.02 -11.82
N SER A 130 10.63 0.53 -11.08
CA SER A 130 11.16 1.25 -9.93
C SER A 130 12.67 1.16 -9.88
N LYS A 131 13.32 2.16 -9.28
CA LYS A 131 14.77 2.14 -8.99
C LYS A 131 15.18 0.95 -8.12
N TYR A 132 14.28 0.48 -7.27
CA TYR A 132 14.48 -0.68 -6.40
C TYR A 132 13.42 -1.71 -6.71
N THR A 133 13.79 -2.99 -6.70
CA THR A 133 12.81 -4.06 -6.85
C THR A 133 11.71 -3.92 -5.79
N GLY A 134 10.44 -3.92 -6.20
CA GLY A 134 9.30 -3.73 -5.31
C GLY A 134 9.04 -2.28 -4.87
N GLY A 135 9.82 -1.30 -5.34
CA GLY A 135 9.66 0.09 -4.91
C GLY A 135 8.38 0.78 -5.40
N ASN A 136 7.72 0.18 -6.39
CA ASN A 136 6.35 0.51 -6.80
C ASN A 136 5.43 -0.69 -6.60
N THR A 137 4.17 -0.44 -6.29
CA THR A 137 3.12 -1.46 -6.22
C THR A 137 1.98 -1.10 -7.17
N LEU A 138 1.34 -2.12 -7.74
CA LEU A 138 0.07 -2.00 -8.43
C LEU A 138 -0.78 -3.19 -8.01
N GLU A 139 -1.93 -2.91 -7.42
CA GLU A 139 -2.86 -3.88 -6.85
C GLU A 139 -4.26 -3.61 -7.37
N VAL A 140 -5.00 -4.67 -7.70
CA VAL A 140 -6.40 -4.59 -8.10
C VAL A 140 -7.25 -5.22 -7.01
N VAL A 141 -8.18 -4.41 -6.54
CA VAL A 141 -9.13 -4.73 -5.47
C VAL A 141 -10.53 -4.68 -6.03
N GLN A 142 -11.35 -5.62 -5.59
CA GLN A 142 -12.78 -5.59 -5.79
C GLN A 142 -13.45 -5.06 -4.52
N LEU A 143 -14.23 -3.99 -4.64
CA LEU A 143 -15.14 -3.53 -3.60
C LEU A 143 -16.54 -4.05 -3.90
N ALA A 144 -17.03 -4.98 -3.08
CA ALA A 144 -18.35 -5.59 -3.18
C ALA A 144 -19.02 -5.55 -1.79
N ASP A 145 -20.25 -5.04 -1.71
CA ASP A 145 -21.01 -4.93 -0.45
C ASP A 145 -20.25 -4.25 0.70
N GLY A 146 -19.40 -3.26 0.36
CA GLY A 146 -18.57 -2.54 1.33
C GLY A 146 -17.29 -3.27 1.75
N VAL A 147 -17.04 -4.47 1.24
CA VAL A 147 -15.85 -5.28 1.52
C VAL A 147 -14.88 -5.20 0.35
N GLU A 148 -13.63 -4.83 0.65
CA GLU A 148 -12.51 -4.84 -0.29
C GLU A 148 -11.82 -6.20 -0.28
N THR A 149 -11.69 -6.81 -1.46
CA THR A 149 -10.98 -8.07 -1.66
C THR A 149 -9.87 -7.86 -2.68
N SER A 150 -8.63 -7.95 -2.25
CA SER A 150 -7.47 -8.00 -3.15
C SER A 150 -7.42 -9.33 -3.88
N PHE A 151 -7.23 -9.29 -5.20
CA PHE A 151 -7.15 -10.50 -6.02
C PHE A 151 -6.04 -10.48 -7.07
N LEU A 152 -5.37 -9.34 -7.26
CA LEU A 152 -4.24 -9.22 -8.17
C LEU A 152 -3.22 -8.21 -7.63
N VAL A 153 -1.99 -8.66 -7.39
CA VAL A 153 -0.87 -7.81 -6.92
C VAL A 153 0.29 -7.97 -7.90
N LEU A 154 0.78 -6.85 -8.44
CA LEU A 154 1.77 -6.81 -9.53
C LEU A 154 3.10 -6.17 -9.10
N SER A 155 3.34 -6.03 -7.79
CA SER A 155 4.56 -5.44 -7.24
C SER A 155 5.83 -6.21 -7.62
N GLU A 156 5.74 -7.51 -7.91
CA GLU A 156 6.87 -8.34 -8.35
C GLU A 156 7.47 -7.91 -9.70
N PHE A 157 6.69 -7.23 -10.54
CA PHE A 157 7.16 -6.73 -11.84
C PHE A 157 7.86 -5.37 -11.71
N SER A 158 7.82 -4.76 -10.53
CA SER A 158 8.46 -3.49 -10.23
C SER A 158 9.96 -3.69 -10.11
N THR A 159 10.69 -3.58 -11.22
CA THR A 159 12.14 -3.77 -11.25
C THR A 159 12.83 -2.66 -12.04
N PRO A 160 14.14 -2.38 -11.81
CA PRO A 160 14.86 -1.33 -12.55
C PRO A 160 14.99 -1.60 -14.05
N GLU A 161 14.94 -2.88 -14.41
CA GLU A 161 15.14 -3.39 -15.76
C GLU A 161 13.82 -3.61 -16.52
N ASN A 162 12.66 -3.30 -15.91
CA ASN A 162 11.38 -3.46 -16.58
C ASN A 162 11.11 -2.29 -17.54
N PHE A 163 11.41 -2.49 -18.83
CA PHE A 163 11.16 -1.51 -19.90
C PHE A 163 9.99 -1.90 -20.81
N ASN A 164 9.30 -3.01 -20.51
CA ASN A 164 8.31 -3.60 -21.39
C ASN A 164 6.90 -3.44 -20.80
N TRP A 165 5.94 -3.20 -21.67
CA TRP A 165 4.54 -3.44 -21.34
C TRP A 165 4.33 -4.93 -21.11
N LEU A 166 3.63 -5.25 -20.04
CA LEU A 166 3.22 -6.58 -19.65
C LEU A 166 1.70 -6.68 -19.75
N VAL A 167 1.20 -7.90 -19.88
CA VAL A 167 -0.24 -8.19 -19.92
C VAL A 167 -0.59 -9.03 -18.70
N THR A 168 -1.67 -8.70 -18.04
CA THR A 168 -2.25 -9.54 -16.99
C THR A 168 -3.73 -9.77 -17.23
N SER A 169 -4.24 -10.85 -16.66
CA SER A 169 -5.61 -11.29 -16.77
C SER A 169 -5.96 -12.08 -15.51
N SER A 170 -7.06 -11.73 -14.84
CA SER A 170 -7.48 -12.40 -13.60
C SER A 170 -9.01 -12.49 -13.51
N PRO A 171 -9.55 -13.67 -13.12
CA PRO A 171 -10.98 -13.78 -12.83
C PRO A 171 -11.34 -12.90 -11.63
N LEU A 172 -12.54 -12.33 -11.65
CA LEU A 172 -13.11 -11.63 -10.49
C LEU A 172 -13.55 -12.65 -9.43
N PRO A 173 -13.23 -12.46 -8.13
CA PRO A 173 -13.54 -13.43 -7.08
C PRO A 173 -15.01 -13.40 -6.64
N ILE A 174 -15.94 -13.68 -7.56
CA ILE A 174 -17.39 -13.67 -7.32
C ILE A 174 -18.06 -14.99 -7.67
N SER A 175 -18.97 -15.43 -6.80
CA SER A 175 -19.74 -16.66 -6.95
C SER A 175 -21.18 -16.46 -7.43
N GLU A 176 -21.68 -15.23 -7.39
CA GLU A 176 -23.02 -14.84 -7.85
C GLU A 176 -22.99 -13.44 -8.48
N PRO A 177 -24.08 -12.99 -9.14
CA PRO A 177 -24.16 -11.63 -9.65
C PRO A 177 -24.06 -10.61 -8.51
N THR A 178 -23.01 -9.79 -8.51
CA THR A 178 -22.72 -8.85 -7.42
C THR A 178 -22.49 -7.45 -7.98
N SER A 179 -22.92 -6.41 -7.26
CA SER A 179 -22.59 -5.03 -7.58
C SER A 179 -21.19 -4.71 -7.09
N VAL A 180 -20.30 -4.29 -7.99
CA VAL A 180 -18.87 -4.20 -7.72
C VAL A 180 -18.30 -2.89 -8.23
N THR A 181 -17.28 -2.42 -7.53
CA THR A 181 -16.35 -1.38 -8.01
C THR A 181 -14.95 -1.97 -8.07
N LEU A 182 -14.28 -1.81 -9.20
CA LEU A 182 -12.87 -2.18 -9.33
C LEU A 182 -12.01 -0.99 -8.92
N ILE A 183 -10.99 -1.25 -8.10
CA ILE A 183 -10.08 -0.25 -7.57
C ILE A 183 -8.66 -0.69 -7.90
N PHE A 184 -7.91 0.16 -8.59
CA PHE A 184 -6.47 0.02 -8.72
C PHE A 184 -5.81 0.87 -7.65
N TYR A 185 -5.16 0.23 -6.68
CA TYR A 185 -4.23 0.88 -5.77
C TYR A 185 -2.83 0.81 -6.37
N ALA A 186 -2.20 1.96 -6.54
CA ALA A 186 -0.84 2.04 -7.03
C ALA A 186 -0.01 2.86 -6.05
N PHE A 187 1.14 2.35 -5.63
CA PHE A 187 2.11 3.16 -4.90
C PHE A 187 3.28 3.47 -5.82
N CYS A 188 3.48 4.76 -6.11
CA CYS A 188 4.64 5.21 -6.86
C CYS A 188 5.70 5.71 -5.87
N GLY A 189 6.88 5.09 -5.87
CA GLY A 189 8.01 5.46 -5.02
C GLY A 189 8.54 6.88 -5.30
N GLY A 190 9.55 7.30 -4.56
CA GLY A 190 10.06 8.69 -4.61
C GLY A 190 11.21 8.97 -5.58
N ASN A 191 11.63 8.00 -6.39
CA ASN A 191 12.79 8.13 -7.28
C ASN A 191 12.36 8.56 -8.68
N ALA A 192 13.22 9.29 -9.41
CA ALA A 192 12.91 9.73 -10.77
C ALA A 192 12.68 8.56 -11.75
N GLU A 193 13.18 7.37 -11.42
CA GLU A 193 12.97 6.14 -12.19
C GLU A 193 11.65 5.42 -11.90
N ASP A 194 10.97 5.79 -10.81
CA ASP A 194 9.73 5.16 -10.37
C ASP A 194 8.56 5.62 -11.27
N ALA A 195 7.94 4.67 -11.96
CA ALA A 195 6.82 4.91 -12.87
C ALA A 195 5.83 3.75 -12.88
N ILE A 196 4.55 4.09 -13.05
CA ILE A 196 3.45 3.15 -13.24
C ILE A 196 2.58 3.67 -14.37
N ALA A 197 2.24 2.80 -15.31
CA ALA A 197 1.29 3.06 -16.37
C ALA A 197 0.37 1.86 -16.61
N ILE A 198 -0.85 2.13 -17.05
CA ILE A 198 -1.90 1.15 -17.34
C ILE A 198 -2.52 1.51 -18.69
N ASP A 199 -2.87 0.50 -19.45
CA ASP A 199 -3.52 0.66 -20.75
C ASP A 199 -4.44 -0.53 -21.06
N ASP A 200 -5.32 -0.38 -22.06
CA ASP A 200 -6.27 -1.39 -22.55
C ASP A 200 -7.00 -2.14 -21.41
N ILE A 201 -7.62 -1.41 -20.49
CA ILE A 201 -8.40 -2.05 -19.42
C ILE A 201 -9.65 -2.64 -20.03
N ILE A 202 -9.83 -3.96 -19.87
CA ILE A 202 -10.96 -4.71 -20.44
C ILE A 202 -11.57 -5.58 -19.35
N VAL A 203 -12.89 -5.51 -19.18
CA VAL A 203 -13.66 -6.45 -18.36
C VAL A 203 -14.43 -7.37 -19.30
N LYS A 204 -13.98 -8.62 -19.43
CA LYS A 204 -14.56 -9.62 -20.32
C LYS A 204 -15.71 -10.33 -19.62
N TYR A 205 -16.82 -10.46 -20.34
CA TYR A 205 -17.89 -11.38 -20.00
C TYR A 205 -17.62 -12.70 -20.71
N ASP A 206 -17.45 -13.80 -19.98
CA ASP A 206 -17.25 -15.10 -20.61
C ASP A 206 -18.51 -15.55 -21.38
N GLY A 207 -19.71 -15.02 -21.09
CA GLY A 207 -20.93 -15.37 -21.81
C GLY A 207 -21.34 -16.85 -21.73
N SER A 208 -20.49 -17.67 -21.12
CA SER A 208 -20.58 -19.11 -21.01
C SER A 208 -21.36 -19.53 -19.76
N THR A 209 -22.13 -18.61 -19.16
CA THR A 209 -23.12 -18.95 -18.14
C THR A 209 -24.03 -20.01 -18.74
N THR A 210 -23.69 -21.24 -18.39
CA THR A 210 -24.31 -22.45 -18.86
C THR A 210 -25.71 -22.35 -18.33
N ALA A 211 -26.65 -22.07 -19.24
CA ALA A 211 -28.07 -22.18 -18.99
C ALA A 211 -28.27 -23.46 -18.18
N GLU A 212 -28.90 -23.32 -17.01
CA GLU A 212 -29.23 -24.41 -16.11
C GLU A 212 -29.51 -25.67 -16.91
N THR A 213 -28.65 -26.68 -16.74
CA THR A 213 -28.99 -28.02 -17.23
C THR A 213 -30.16 -28.46 -16.37
N THR A 214 -31.37 -28.12 -16.79
CA THR A 214 -32.60 -28.66 -16.24
C THR A 214 -32.48 -30.16 -16.45
N THR A 215 -32.20 -30.89 -15.36
CA THR A 215 -32.15 -32.36 -15.36
C THR A 215 -33.51 -32.89 -15.77
N HIS A 216 -33.73 -33.06 -17.08
CA HIS A 216 -34.70 -34.01 -17.58
C HIS A 216 -34.18 -35.40 -17.20
N VAL A 217 -34.91 -36.07 -16.31
CA VAL A 217 -34.72 -37.47 -15.94
C VAL A 217 -34.95 -38.34 -17.19
N GLY A 218 -33.90 -38.47 -17.99
CA GLY A 218 -33.78 -39.41 -19.10
C GLY A 218 -33.15 -40.70 -18.60
N ARG A 219 -34.01 -41.68 -18.30
CA ARG A 219 -33.65 -43.04 -17.89
C ARG A 219 -32.73 -43.68 -18.94
N THR A 220 -31.45 -43.87 -18.62
CA THR A 220 -30.52 -44.69 -19.42
C THR A 220 -30.30 -46.05 -18.77
N HIS A 221 -30.48 -47.09 -19.60
CA HIS A 221 -30.32 -48.50 -19.27
C HIS A 221 -28.83 -48.85 -19.14
N PHE A 222 -28.44 -49.45 -18.02
CA PHE A 222 -27.15 -50.12 -17.85
C PHE A 222 -27.10 -51.42 -18.68
N THR A 223 -26.02 -51.61 -19.45
CA THR A 223 -25.52 -52.94 -19.84
C THR A 223 -24.04 -53.03 -19.44
N PRO A 224 -23.62 -54.10 -18.75
CA PRO A 224 -22.25 -54.22 -18.25
C PRO A 224 -21.30 -54.75 -19.35
N PRO A 225 -20.02 -54.32 -19.38
CA PRO A 225 -19.07 -54.82 -20.36
C PRO A 225 -18.49 -56.18 -19.96
N THR A 226 -18.51 -57.09 -20.94
CA THR A 226 -17.88 -58.42 -20.92
C THR A 226 -16.38 -58.29 -21.19
N ALA A 227 -15.55 -58.90 -20.34
CA ALA A 227 -14.12 -59.05 -20.53
C ALA A 227 -13.78 -60.12 -21.59
N PRO A 228 -12.63 -60.01 -22.28
CA PRO A 228 -11.96 -61.18 -22.84
C PRO A 228 -10.56 -61.40 -22.23
N CYS A 229 -10.28 -62.68 -22.03
CA CYS A 229 -9.08 -63.28 -21.48
C CYS A 229 -7.88 -63.18 -22.43
N VAL A 230 -6.66 -63.09 -21.87
CA VAL A 230 -5.38 -63.25 -22.59
C VAL A 230 -4.80 -64.62 -22.28
N GLY A 231 -4.48 -65.38 -23.33
CA GLY A 231 -3.74 -66.65 -23.30
C GLY A 231 -2.60 -66.63 -24.32
N ALA A 232 -1.51 -67.31 -23.98
CA ALA A 232 -0.17 -67.14 -24.51
C ALA A 232 0.20 -67.92 -25.81
N ASN A 233 1.34 -67.51 -26.40
CA ASN A 233 2.39 -68.27 -27.12
C ASN A 233 2.66 -67.97 -28.62
N CYS A 234 3.81 -67.29 -28.85
CA CYS A 234 4.94 -67.52 -29.81
C CYS A 234 4.72 -67.76 -31.33
N PRO A 235 5.77 -67.69 -32.18
CA PRO A 235 6.73 -66.60 -32.45
C PRO A 235 6.93 -66.36 -33.99
N SER A 236 7.82 -65.42 -34.38
CA SER A 236 8.66 -65.39 -35.62
C SER A 236 8.59 -64.13 -36.55
N THR A 237 9.75 -63.46 -36.63
CA THR A 237 10.53 -62.93 -37.78
C THR A 237 9.95 -62.10 -38.94
N SER A 238 10.72 -61.03 -39.27
CA SER A 238 10.90 -60.30 -40.54
C SER A 238 9.73 -59.40 -41.00
N THR A 239 9.88 -58.22 -41.60
CA THR A 239 10.99 -57.57 -42.34
C THR A 239 10.72 -56.04 -42.41
N GLU A 240 11.76 -55.27 -42.73
CA GLU A 240 11.76 -53.82 -42.98
C GLU A 240 10.69 -53.33 -43.96
N THR A 241 10.21 -52.08 -43.77
CA THR A 241 10.26 -51.06 -44.85
C THR A 241 9.97 -49.64 -44.32
N ASN A 242 10.85 -48.72 -44.71
CA ASN A 242 10.78 -47.27 -44.54
C ASN A 242 9.53 -46.65 -45.16
N VAL A 243 8.88 -45.69 -44.48
CA VAL A 243 8.34 -44.44 -45.07
C VAL A 243 8.25 -43.35 -43.97
N THR A 244 9.04 -42.29 -44.07
CA THR A 244 8.88 -40.95 -43.45
C THR A 244 7.67 -40.23 -44.08
N PRO A 245 6.97 -39.22 -43.47
CA PRO A 245 7.62 -37.98 -43.00
C PRO A 245 6.92 -37.17 -41.85
N THR A 246 7.71 -36.23 -41.29
CA THR A 246 7.34 -34.86 -40.88
C THR A 246 6.23 -34.61 -39.84
N THR A 247 6.66 -34.29 -38.60
CA THR A 247 6.56 -33.03 -37.81
C THR A 247 6.25 -33.32 -36.33
N PRO A 248 7.01 -32.75 -35.37
CA PRO A 248 6.83 -33.05 -33.95
C PRO A 248 5.82 -32.10 -33.28
N ASN A 249 4.74 -32.69 -32.75
CA ASN A 249 3.92 -32.09 -31.70
C ASN A 249 4.71 -32.12 -30.39
N ASN A 250 5.00 -30.96 -29.81
CA ASN A 250 5.54 -30.86 -28.46
C ASN A 250 4.41 -31.08 -27.44
N PHE A 251 4.48 -32.24 -26.78
CA PHE A 251 3.74 -32.57 -25.57
C PHE A 251 4.29 -31.77 -24.39
N CYS A 252 3.40 -31.14 -23.64
CA CYS A 252 3.66 -30.61 -22.30
C CYS A 252 3.31 -31.72 -21.28
N PRO A 253 4.24 -32.26 -20.49
CA PRO A 253 3.90 -33.25 -19.47
C PRO A 253 3.38 -32.56 -18.21
N THR A 254 2.12 -32.80 -17.89
CA THR A 254 1.51 -32.45 -16.60
C THR A 254 1.99 -33.43 -15.54
N THR A 255 2.85 -32.98 -14.62
CA THR A 255 3.28 -33.78 -13.47
C THR A 255 2.25 -33.63 -12.35
N VAL A 256 1.49 -34.70 -12.09
CA VAL A 256 0.56 -34.78 -10.95
C VAL A 256 1.36 -35.19 -9.71
N PHE A 257 1.48 -34.29 -8.73
CA PHE A 257 2.02 -34.59 -7.41
C PHE A 257 0.90 -35.17 -6.52
N THR A 258 1.06 -36.42 -6.10
CA THR A 258 0.29 -37.01 -4.99
C THR A 258 0.98 -36.68 -3.66
N PRO A 259 0.29 -36.12 -2.66
CA PRO A 259 0.91 -35.82 -1.36
C PRO A 259 1.17 -37.10 -0.55
N ALA A 260 2.30 -37.10 0.17
CA ALA A 260 2.76 -38.20 0.99
C ALA A 260 1.93 -38.37 2.26
N THR A 261 1.55 -39.61 2.56
CA THR A 261 0.88 -40.02 3.80
C THR A 261 1.91 -40.15 4.91
N VAL A 262 1.76 -39.36 5.98
CA VAL A 262 2.58 -39.45 7.20
C VAL A 262 1.94 -40.44 8.18
N PRO A 263 2.68 -41.43 8.72
CA PRO A 263 2.15 -42.36 9.72
C PRO A 263 2.23 -41.78 11.14
N CYS A 264 1.09 -41.75 11.85
CA CYS A 264 1.00 -41.40 13.26
C CYS A 264 1.61 -42.50 14.15
N VAL A 265 2.52 -42.12 15.05
CA VAL A 265 3.15 -43.00 16.04
C VAL A 265 2.68 -42.63 17.45
N GLY A 266 2.05 -43.60 18.12
CA GLY A 266 2.25 -43.93 19.54
C GLY A 266 1.77 -42.98 20.64
N CYS A 267 0.58 -43.23 21.17
CA CYS A 267 0.23 -42.88 22.56
C CYS A 267 0.71 -43.97 23.54
N PRO A 268 1.25 -43.60 24.72
CA PRO A 268 1.22 -44.46 25.89
C PRO A 268 0.25 -43.95 26.96
N THR A 269 -0.62 -44.84 27.39
CA THR A 269 -1.52 -44.73 28.55
C THR A 269 -0.78 -44.92 29.89
N LYS A 270 -1.24 -44.21 30.96
CA LYS A 270 -1.62 -44.67 32.34
C LYS A 270 -1.22 -43.65 33.46
N PRO A 271 -1.73 -43.72 34.72
CA PRO A 271 -2.89 -42.94 35.20
C PRO A 271 -2.64 -42.08 36.48
N SER A 272 -3.59 -41.15 36.72
CA SER A 272 -4.17 -40.69 38.02
C SER A 272 -3.28 -40.37 39.23
N SER A 273 -3.30 -39.10 39.68
CA SER A 273 -3.66 -38.77 41.08
C SER A 273 -4.15 -37.33 41.24
N THR A 274 -5.26 -37.21 41.95
CA THR A 274 -6.07 -36.03 42.27
C THR A 274 -5.47 -35.17 43.38
N THR A 275 -5.51 -33.84 43.24
CA THR A 275 -5.62 -32.92 44.39
C THR A 275 -6.43 -31.69 44.01
N ILE A 276 -7.57 -31.52 44.68
CA ILE A 276 -8.51 -30.39 44.54
C ILE A 276 -8.02 -29.26 45.44
N SER A 277 -7.81 -28.07 44.88
CA SER A 277 -7.66 -26.82 45.65
C SER A 277 -8.58 -25.76 45.05
N THR A 278 -9.56 -25.33 45.84
CA THR A 278 -10.57 -24.34 45.49
C THR A 278 -10.11 -22.93 45.87
N THR A 279 -9.94 -22.06 44.87
CA THR A 279 -9.89 -20.60 45.03
C THR A 279 -10.67 -19.92 43.89
N PRO A 280 -11.27 -18.73 44.11
CA PRO A 280 -12.43 -18.27 43.36
C PRO A 280 -12.10 -17.65 42.00
N CYS A 281 -12.97 -17.89 41.02
CA CYS A 281 -12.92 -17.34 39.66
C CYS A 281 -12.95 -15.81 39.63
N VAL A 282 -11.95 -15.23 38.96
CA VAL A 282 -12.06 -13.95 38.25
C VAL A 282 -12.67 -14.25 36.87
N PRO A 283 -13.65 -13.49 36.36
CA PRO A 283 -14.24 -13.78 35.06
C PRO A 283 -13.17 -13.63 33.96
N LYS A 284 -12.90 -14.74 33.28
CA LYS A 284 -12.10 -14.80 32.05
C LYS A 284 -12.84 -14.01 30.97
N SER A 285 -12.17 -13.01 30.38
CA SER A 285 -12.56 -12.42 29.10
C SER A 285 -12.78 -13.51 28.05
N PRO A 286 -13.71 -13.33 27.10
CA PRO A 286 -14.00 -14.35 26.10
C PRO A 286 -12.75 -14.58 25.25
N ILE A 287 -12.16 -15.77 25.40
CA ILE A 287 -11.10 -16.25 24.53
C ILE A 287 -11.79 -16.57 23.19
N ILE A 288 -11.61 -15.70 22.21
CA ILE A 288 -11.91 -16.00 20.81
C ILE A 288 -10.75 -16.88 20.33
N SER A 289 -11.02 -18.17 20.10
CA SER A 289 -10.01 -19.08 19.53
C SER A 289 -9.78 -18.72 18.07
N SER A 290 -8.52 -18.49 17.71
CA SER A 290 -8.03 -18.37 16.35
C SER A 290 -8.32 -19.65 15.54
N ASN A 291 -9.43 -19.67 14.82
CA ASN A 291 -9.59 -20.49 13.63
C ASN A 291 -9.53 -19.54 12.45
N GLU A 292 -8.52 -19.72 11.60
CA GLU A 292 -8.39 -19.06 10.30
C GLU A 292 -9.70 -19.20 9.50
N GLY A 293 -10.19 -18.09 8.95
CA GLY A 293 -11.12 -18.09 7.83
C GLY A 293 -12.59 -17.73 8.08
N VAL A 294 -12.98 -17.31 9.29
CA VAL A 294 -14.34 -16.73 9.48
C VAL A 294 -14.23 -15.46 10.31
N ILE A 295 -14.17 -14.31 9.63
CA ILE A 295 -14.51 -13.02 10.25
C ILE A 295 -15.98 -13.15 10.62
N ARG A 296 -16.27 -13.53 11.88
CA ARG A 296 -17.64 -13.43 12.38
C ARG A 296 -18.00 -11.96 12.30
N GLU A 297 -19.13 -11.67 11.64
CA GLU A 297 -19.75 -10.35 11.59
C GLU A 297 -19.90 -9.83 13.04
N VAL A 298 -18.93 -9.03 13.49
CA VAL A 298 -18.95 -8.42 14.82
C VAL A 298 -19.83 -7.19 14.68
N ASP A 299 -20.84 -7.09 15.54
CA ASP A 299 -21.64 -5.88 15.66
C ASP A 299 -20.73 -4.64 15.79
N PRO A 300 -20.85 -3.63 14.90
CA PRO A 300 -19.96 -2.48 14.86
C PRO A 300 -19.85 -1.71 16.19
N LEU A 301 -20.93 -1.69 16.97
CA LEU A 301 -20.94 -1.05 18.29
C LEU A 301 -20.09 -1.83 19.31
N THR A 302 -20.11 -3.15 19.24
CA THR A 302 -19.29 -4.04 20.07
C THR A 302 -17.82 -4.01 19.64
N ALA A 303 -17.55 -3.93 18.33
CA ALA A 303 -16.19 -3.86 17.79
C ALA A 303 -15.39 -2.66 18.34
N ARG A 304 -16.06 -1.51 18.53
CA ARG A 304 -15.45 -0.28 19.06
C ARG A 304 -14.67 -0.49 20.36
N VAL A 305 -15.20 -1.29 21.29
CA VAL A 305 -14.60 -1.49 22.63
C VAL A 305 -13.32 -2.36 22.56
N LEU A 306 -13.13 -3.07 21.45
CA LEU A 306 -12.00 -3.98 21.25
C LEU A 306 -10.85 -3.33 20.50
N LEU A 307 -11.01 -2.13 19.93
CA LEU A 307 -9.99 -1.51 19.09
C LEU A 307 -8.74 -1.05 19.86
N ASN A 308 -8.86 -0.86 21.17
CA ASN A 308 -7.71 -0.45 21.98
C ASN A 308 -6.68 -1.59 22.05
N ASN A 309 -5.44 -1.31 21.67
CA ASN A 309 -4.39 -2.31 21.64
C ASN A 309 -3.03 -1.69 22.00
N ASP A 310 -2.42 -2.22 23.05
CA ASP A 310 -1.04 -1.94 23.52
C ASP A 310 -0.05 -3.00 23.04
N PHE A 311 -0.52 -4.00 22.27
CA PHE A 311 0.23 -5.13 21.72
C PHE A 311 0.95 -6.03 22.74
N GLU A 312 0.81 -5.77 24.04
CA GLU A 312 1.48 -6.53 25.11
C GLU A 312 0.98 -7.98 25.20
N SER A 313 -0.22 -8.23 24.70
CA SER A 313 -0.79 -9.57 24.54
C SER A 313 -0.06 -10.42 23.49
N GLY A 314 0.76 -9.80 22.62
CA GLY A 314 1.41 -10.44 21.48
C GLY A 314 0.51 -10.60 20.25
N THR A 315 -0.70 -10.03 20.25
CA THR A 315 -1.61 -10.03 19.10
C THR A 315 -1.97 -8.62 18.64
N ALA A 316 -2.15 -8.45 17.33
CA ALA A 316 -2.67 -7.23 16.72
C ALA A 316 -4.21 -7.17 16.76
N ASP A 317 -4.89 -8.27 17.06
CA ASP A 317 -6.36 -8.34 17.06
C ASP A 317 -7.00 -7.22 17.89
N PRO A 318 -8.09 -6.59 17.41
CA PRO A 318 -8.84 -6.90 16.19
C PRO A 318 -8.29 -6.20 14.93
N TRP A 319 -7.10 -5.60 14.99
CA TRP A 319 -6.44 -5.05 13.81
C TRP A 319 -5.86 -6.19 12.99
N TYR A 320 -6.06 -6.15 11.67
CA TYR A 320 -5.56 -7.17 10.77
C TYR A 320 -4.68 -6.57 9.69
N ASP A 321 -3.62 -7.29 9.38
CA ASP A 321 -2.67 -6.95 8.33
C ASP A 321 -3.23 -7.38 6.97
N SER A 322 -3.35 -6.43 6.06
CA SER A 322 -3.75 -6.63 4.66
C SER A 322 -2.61 -6.31 3.69
N SER A 323 -1.37 -6.30 4.18
CA SER A 323 -0.19 -5.98 3.38
C SER A 323 0.13 -7.07 2.34
N PRO A 324 0.77 -6.72 1.21
CA PRO A 324 1.33 -7.68 0.27
C PRO A 324 2.38 -8.61 0.91
N ALA A 325 2.64 -9.76 0.30
CA ALA A 325 3.48 -10.83 0.87
C ALA A 325 4.95 -10.48 1.18
N THR A 326 5.46 -9.33 0.73
CA THR A 326 6.87 -8.93 0.95
C THR A 326 7.07 -8.10 2.22
N VAL A 327 6.00 -7.56 2.79
CA VAL A 327 6.02 -6.68 3.97
C VAL A 327 4.85 -6.96 4.88
N HIS A 328 5.07 -6.95 6.19
CA HIS A 328 4.04 -7.32 7.16
C HIS A 328 4.10 -6.50 8.44
N TRP A 329 2.94 -6.30 9.04
CA TRP A 329 2.82 -5.82 10.42
C TRP A 329 2.98 -6.99 11.39
N VAL A 330 3.99 -6.92 12.24
CA VAL A 330 4.31 -7.97 13.22
C VAL A 330 4.36 -7.35 14.60
N VAL A 331 3.74 -8.00 15.59
CA VAL A 331 3.94 -7.62 16.99
C VAL A 331 5.34 -8.06 17.40
N GLU A 332 6.23 -7.09 17.58
CA GLU A 332 7.62 -7.29 17.92
C GLU A 332 7.84 -7.05 19.41
N ASP A 333 8.76 -7.81 20.02
CA ASP A 333 9.20 -7.63 21.39
C ASP A 333 10.59 -6.97 21.37
N LEU A 334 10.76 -5.90 22.15
CA LEU A 334 12.02 -5.16 22.26
C LEU A 334 13.21 -6.06 22.64
N SER A 335 12.97 -7.15 23.37
CA SER A 335 14.00 -8.12 23.75
C SER A 335 14.44 -9.06 22.62
N SER A 336 13.68 -9.10 21.51
CA SER A 336 13.91 -9.98 20.37
C SER A 336 13.54 -9.28 19.06
N PRO A 337 14.27 -8.22 18.66
CA PRO A 337 13.98 -7.49 17.42
C PRO A 337 14.18 -8.39 16.20
N THR A 338 13.26 -8.29 15.24
CA THR A 338 13.21 -9.06 14.00
C THR A 338 14.30 -8.61 13.03
N GLU A 339 14.58 -7.31 13.00
CA GLU A 339 15.61 -6.70 12.17
C GLU A 339 16.84 -6.31 13.01
N ASN A 340 18.01 -6.26 12.38
CA ASN A 340 19.30 -5.94 13.05
C ASN A 340 19.39 -4.51 13.61
N TYR A 341 18.35 -3.71 13.44
CA TYR A 341 18.28 -2.34 13.91
C TYR A 341 17.40 -2.26 15.17
N SER A 342 18.01 -1.89 16.30
CA SER A 342 17.28 -1.78 17.57
C SER A 342 16.35 -0.56 17.57
N PRO A 343 15.04 -0.76 17.79
CA PRO A 343 14.10 0.34 17.98
C PRO A 343 14.43 1.14 19.26
N PRO A 344 14.00 2.42 19.33
CA PRO A 344 13.95 3.10 20.61
C PRO A 344 12.97 2.39 21.55
N ILE A 345 13.22 2.50 22.86
CA ILE A 345 12.36 1.91 23.89
C ILE A 345 10.97 2.55 23.80
N PRO A 346 9.89 1.76 23.67
CA PRO A 346 8.51 2.26 23.72
C PRO A 346 8.23 3.09 24.97
N LEU A 347 7.23 3.97 24.90
CA LEU A 347 6.88 4.84 26.03
C LEU A 347 6.28 4.03 27.19
N ILE A 348 5.56 2.95 26.86
CA ILE A 348 4.90 2.03 27.78
C ILE A 348 5.14 0.61 27.22
N GLY A 349 5.27 -0.39 28.09
CA GLY A 349 5.38 -1.78 27.64
C GLY A 349 6.74 -2.17 27.05
N THR A 350 6.74 -3.31 26.37
CA THR A 350 7.90 -3.94 25.71
C THR A 350 7.59 -4.46 24.32
N LYS A 351 6.31 -4.54 23.95
CA LYS A 351 5.85 -4.97 22.64
C LYS A 351 5.23 -3.79 21.90
N TYR A 352 5.28 -3.86 20.58
CA TYR A 352 4.71 -2.85 19.70
C TYR A 352 4.48 -3.49 18.34
N LEU A 353 3.69 -2.84 17.50
CA LEU A 353 3.49 -3.29 16.13
C LEU A 353 4.56 -2.69 15.22
N ARG A 354 5.24 -3.53 14.46
CA ARG A 354 6.41 -3.21 13.66
C ARG A 354 6.18 -3.55 12.19
N ALA A 355 6.51 -2.62 11.30
CA ALA A 355 6.67 -2.94 9.89
C ALA A 355 7.92 -3.82 9.70
N THR A 356 7.74 -5.00 9.14
CA THR A 356 8.79 -5.96 8.84
C THR A 356 8.84 -6.22 7.33
N ARG A 357 10.04 -6.50 6.82
CA ARG A 357 10.29 -6.82 5.41
C ARG A 357 10.83 -8.24 5.29
N ASP A 358 10.86 -8.74 4.06
CA ASP A 358 11.56 -9.98 3.74
C ASP A 358 13.07 -9.90 4.03
N ALA A 359 13.76 -11.04 3.88
CA ALA A 359 15.20 -11.14 4.14
C ALA A 359 16.05 -10.27 3.20
N GLN A 360 15.48 -9.81 2.09
CA GLN A 360 16.09 -8.95 1.09
C GLN A 360 15.87 -7.46 1.40
N LEU A 361 15.10 -7.15 2.45
CA LEU A 361 14.65 -5.80 2.80
C LEU A 361 13.91 -5.15 1.63
N SER A 362 13.07 -5.92 0.94
CA SER A 362 12.25 -5.38 -0.15
C SER A 362 11.37 -4.24 0.39
N PRO A 363 11.42 -3.03 -0.20
CA PRO A 363 10.50 -1.97 0.16
C PRO A 363 9.06 -2.38 -0.16
N GLY A 364 8.09 -1.79 0.52
CA GLY A 364 6.70 -2.11 0.26
C GLY A 364 5.71 -1.30 1.06
N GLN A 365 4.47 -1.32 0.57
CA GLN A 365 3.33 -0.72 1.23
C GLN A 365 2.77 -1.69 2.28
N LEU A 366 2.55 -1.21 3.50
CA LEU A 366 1.87 -1.93 4.56
C LEU A 366 0.49 -1.35 4.81
N ILE A 367 -0.46 -2.23 5.15
CA ILE A 367 -1.86 -1.89 5.33
C ILE A 367 -2.36 -2.57 6.60
N LEU A 368 -2.62 -1.79 7.65
CA LEU A 368 -3.25 -2.29 8.87
C LEU A 368 -4.67 -1.73 8.98
N ARG A 369 -5.67 -2.60 9.11
CA ARG A 369 -7.08 -2.20 9.09
C ARG A 369 -7.80 -2.61 10.36
N THR A 370 -8.80 -1.83 10.74
CA THR A 370 -9.83 -2.28 11.69
C THR A 370 -10.91 -3.08 10.97
N VAL A 371 -11.67 -3.87 11.73
CA VAL A 371 -13.05 -4.18 11.33
C VAL A 371 -13.90 -2.91 11.32
N THR A 372 -15.06 -2.94 10.67
CA THR A 372 -16.02 -1.84 10.76
C THR A 372 -16.52 -1.67 12.19
N PHE A 373 -16.55 -0.42 12.67
CA PHE A 373 -17.06 -0.06 13.98
C PHE A 373 -17.88 1.23 13.93
N THR A 374 -18.77 1.44 14.90
CA THR A 374 -19.55 2.67 14.99
C THR A 374 -18.78 3.75 15.75
N ALA A 375 -18.31 4.80 15.07
CA ALA A 375 -17.73 5.98 15.70
C ALA A 375 -18.82 6.95 16.17
N PHE A 376 -18.56 7.68 17.26
CA PHE A 376 -19.48 8.70 17.79
C PHE A 376 -18.92 10.12 17.66
N PRO A 377 -19.80 11.15 17.61
CA PRO A 377 -19.35 12.53 17.61
C PRO A 377 -18.47 12.86 18.81
N GLY A 378 -17.29 13.41 18.52
CA GLY A 378 -16.29 13.72 19.53
C GLY A 378 -15.34 12.57 19.86
N ASP A 379 -15.46 11.40 19.23
CA ASP A 379 -14.43 10.37 19.36
C ASP A 379 -13.08 10.84 18.78
N GLU A 380 -12.00 10.34 19.37
CA GLU A 380 -10.62 10.54 18.95
C GLU A 380 -9.93 9.17 18.83
N ILE A 381 -8.88 9.14 18.02
CA ILE A 381 -7.90 8.05 18.00
C ILE A 381 -6.56 8.61 18.46
N SER A 382 -5.91 7.93 19.40
CA SER A 382 -4.54 8.21 19.80
C SER A 382 -3.66 6.99 19.66
N PHE A 383 -2.38 7.21 19.36
CA PHE A 383 -1.36 6.17 19.31
C PHE A 383 0.04 6.78 19.45
N ASN A 384 0.99 5.95 19.85
CA ASN A 384 2.40 6.24 19.77
C ASN A 384 2.96 5.73 18.45
N PHE A 385 3.90 6.46 17.85
CA PHE A 385 4.55 6.03 16.63
C PHE A 385 6.05 6.32 16.66
N TRP A 386 6.79 5.55 15.87
CA TRP A 386 8.17 5.81 15.54
C TRP A 386 8.40 5.53 14.05
N ILE A 387 8.92 6.52 13.33
CA ILE A 387 9.23 6.43 11.90
C ILE A 387 10.66 6.91 11.69
N ARG A 388 11.49 6.11 11.02
CA ARG A 388 12.86 6.45 10.69
C ARG A 388 13.17 5.95 9.30
N SER A 389 13.89 6.75 8.52
CA SER A 389 14.38 6.32 7.21
C SER A 389 15.76 6.89 6.94
N LYS A 390 16.57 6.19 6.14
CA LYS A 390 17.84 6.70 5.65
C LYS A 390 17.69 8.04 4.92
N TYR A 391 16.61 8.20 4.16
CA TYR A 391 16.28 9.40 3.42
C TYR A 391 15.11 10.11 4.09
N THR A 392 15.18 11.43 4.20
CA THR A 392 14.05 12.20 4.72
C THR A 392 12.82 11.95 3.86
N GLY A 393 11.69 11.57 4.48
CA GLY A 393 10.45 11.19 3.78
C GLY A 393 10.48 9.82 3.08
N GLY A 394 11.55 9.03 3.24
CA GLY A 394 11.66 7.71 2.59
C GLY A 394 10.67 6.67 3.13
N ASN A 395 10.16 6.86 4.34
CA ASN A 395 9.04 6.11 4.89
C ASN A 395 7.81 7.01 5.03
N THR A 396 6.63 6.43 4.82
CA THR A 396 5.35 7.11 5.04
C THR A 396 4.51 6.34 6.05
N LEU A 397 3.70 7.07 6.81
CA LEU A 397 2.66 6.51 7.68
C LEU A 397 1.50 7.49 7.66
N GLU A 398 0.35 7.01 7.25
CA GLU A 398 -0.89 7.76 7.11
C GLU A 398 -2.00 6.99 7.82
N LEU A 399 -2.90 7.73 8.46
CA LEU A 399 -4.12 7.18 9.03
C LEU A 399 -5.30 7.72 8.23
N VAL A 400 -6.10 6.80 7.69
CA VAL A 400 -7.26 7.09 6.83
C VAL A 400 -8.52 6.57 7.49
N LEU A 401 -9.56 7.40 7.50
CA LEU A 401 -10.93 7.04 7.87
C LEU A 401 -11.71 6.71 6.60
N THR A 402 -12.42 5.59 6.60
CA THR A 402 -13.34 5.23 5.51
C THR A 402 -14.78 5.25 6.02
N GLU A 403 -15.63 6.07 5.40
CA GLU A 403 -17.07 6.17 5.65
C GLU A 403 -17.83 5.93 4.34
N GLY A 404 -18.62 4.86 4.25
CA GLY A 404 -19.42 4.57 3.05
C GLY A 404 -18.60 4.49 1.75
N GLY A 405 -17.38 3.95 1.84
CA GLY A 405 -16.42 3.87 0.73
C GLY A 405 -15.70 5.17 0.38
N VAL A 406 -15.94 6.25 1.13
CA VAL A 406 -15.21 7.51 1.01
C VAL A 406 -14.06 7.53 2.01
N GLU A 407 -12.85 7.65 1.49
CA GLU A 407 -11.62 7.75 2.29
C GLU A 407 -11.31 9.22 2.63
N THR A 408 -10.92 9.47 3.88
CA THR A 408 -10.47 10.77 4.37
C THR A 408 -9.18 10.57 5.18
N THR A 409 -8.07 11.16 4.71
CA THR A 409 -6.81 11.16 5.47
C THR A 409 -6.97 12.01 6.73
N LEU A 410 -6.81 11.37 7.89
CA LEU A 410 -6.84 12.02 9.20
C LEU A 410 -5.48 12.63 9.56
N VAL A 411 -4.38 11.93 9.24
CA VAL A 411 -3.02 12.44 9.45
C VAL A 411 -2.01 11.79 8.50
N GLU A 412 -0.97 12.56 8.13
CA GLU A 412 0.23 12.12 7.42
C GLU A 412 1.47 12.40 8.27
N LEU A 413 2.28 11.37 8.53
CA LEU A 413 3.43 11.41 9.43
C LEU A 413 4.78 11.26 8.71
N SER A 414 4.80 11.34 7.38
CA SER A 414 5.99 11.25 6.52
C SER A 414 7.10 12.24 6.91
N SER A 415 6.72 13.42 7.44
CA SER A 415 7.67 14.45 7.91
C SER A 415 8.56 14.01 9.09
N TYR A 416 8.16 12.99 9.84
CA TYR A 416 8.96 12.41 10.92
C TYR A 416 9.96 11.36 10.44
N SER A 417 9.82 10.91 9.19
CA SER A 417 10.74 9.95 8.57
C SER A 417 12.08 10.62 8.28
N THR A 418 13.01 10.55 9.22
CA THR A 418 14.37 11.08 9.05
C THR A 418 15.39 10.08 9.59
N SER A 419 16.66 10.20 9.16
CA SER A 419 17.72 9.28 9.59
C SER A 419 18.14 9.45 11.04
N VAL A 420 17.72 10.56 11.65
CA VAL A 420 18.04 10.97 13.01
C VAL A 420 16.86 10.87 13.98
N ASN A 421 15.72 10.33 13.55
CA ASN A 421 14.58 10.13 14.45
C ASN A 421 14.75 8.83 15.27
N PHE A 422 15.02 8.97 16.55
CA PHE A 422 15.18 7.87 17.51
C PHE A 422 14.18 7.96 18.66
N GLU A 423 13.04 8.63 18.45
CA GLU A 423 12.08 8.90 19.51
C GLU A 423 10.69 8.40 19.11
N TRP A 424 10.02 7.75 20.06
CA TRP A 424 8.59 7.52 20.01
C TRP A 424 7.85 8.84 20.25
N ARG A 425 6.78 9.06 19.51
CA ARG A 425 5.97 10.28 19.58
C ARG A 425 4.49 9.91 19.76
N PRO A 426 3.78 10.52 20.72
CA PRO A 426 2.35 10.39 20.81
C PRO A 426 1.66 11.28 19.78
N ILE A 427 0.49 10.86 19.31
CA ILE A 427 -0.43 11.70 18.56
C ILE A 427 -1.88 11.36 18.91
N THR A 428 -2.75 12.37 18.88
CA THR A 428 -4.20 12.24 19.04
C THR A 428 -4.88 12.99 17.92
N ILE A 429 -5.85 12.35 17.26
CA ILE A 429 -6.56 12.88 16.10
C ILE A 429 -8.07 12.72 16.31
N PRO A 430 -8.87 13.79 16.15
CA PRO A 430 -10.32 13.68 16.21
C PRO A 430 -10.89 12.91 15.01
N ILE A 431 -11.92 12.10 15.25
CA ILE A 431 -12.68 11.38 14.22
C ILE A 431 -13.85 12.29 13.77
N PRO A 432 -13.85 12.80 12.53
CA PRO A 432 -14.77 13.86 12.10
C PRO A 432 -16.18 13.37 11.73
N VAL A 433 -16.88 12.70 12.66
CA VAL A 433 -18.26 12.23 12.47
C VAL A 433 -19.28 13.15 13.15
N SER A 434 -20.41 13.39 12.47
CA SER A 434 -21.49 14.28 12.97
C SER A 434 -22.62 13.56 13.69
N GLY A 435 -22.71 12.24 13.53
CA GLY A 435 -23.59 11.33 14.25
C GLY A 435 -22.91 9.98 14.46
N PRO A 436 -23.59 9.00 15.08
CA PRO A 436 -23.13 7.62 15.08
C PRO A 436 -22.99 7.12 13.64
N THR A 437 -21.77 6.76 13.25
CA THR A 437 -21.43 6.39 11.87
C THR A 437 -20.55 5.15 11.86
N ASP A 438 -20.89 4.17 11.02
CA ASP A 438 -20.05 3.00 10.81
C ASP A 438 -18.88 3.35 9.89
N VAL A 439 -17.67 3.11 10.39
CA VAL A 439 -16.41 3.50 9.76
C VAL A 439 -15.37 2.39 9.89
N THR A 440 -14.33 2.49 9.06
CA THR A 440 -13.10 1.71 9.17
C THR A 440 -11.91 2.66 9.30
N LEU A 441 -10.93 2.30 10.13
CA LEU A 441 -9.65 2.99 10.19
C LEU A 441 -8.58 2.13 9.53
N THR A 442 -7.75 2.77 8.69
CA THR A 442 -6.65 2.11 7.99
C THR A 442 -5.37 2.90 8.19
N PHE A 443 -4.34 2.23 8.70
CA PHE A 443 -2.97 2.73 8.58
C PHE A 443 -2.39 2.27 7.25
N PHE A 444 -2.09 3.24 6.39
CA PHE A 444 -1.26 3.02 5.21
C PHE A 444 0.17 3.43 5.53
N ALA A 445 1.11 2.54 5.32
CA ALA A 445 2.52 2.84 5.49
C ALA A 445 3.30 2.42 4.26
N PHE A 446 4.44 3.06 4.01
CA PHE A 446 5.43 2.54 3.07
C PHE A 446 6.77 2.48 3.78
N CYS A 447 7.34 1.28 3.89
CA CYS A 447 8.65 1.08 4.45
C CYS A 447 9.67 0.94 3.31
N GLY A 448 10.67 1.83 3.28
CA GLY A 448 11.78 1.75 2.33
C GLY A 448 12.63 0.49 2.52
N GLY A 449 13.58 0.25 1.61
CA GLY A 449 14.39 -0.97 1.60
C GLY A 449 15.76 -0.86 2.28
N ASN A 450 16.08 0.26 2.95
CA ASN A 450 17.36 0.40 3.63
C ASN A 450 17.29 -0.25 5.02
N PRO A 451 18.41 -0.78 5.56
CA PRO A 451 18.45 -1.35 6.91
C PRO A 451 18.00 -0.38 8.02
N GLU A 452 18.11 0.93 7.79
CA GLU A 452 17.68 1.98 8.70
C GLU A 452 16.18 2.28 8.65
N ASP A 453 15.49 1.87 7.57
CA ASP A 453 14.08 2.15 7.34
C ASP A 453 13.24 1.34 8.31
N ALA A 454 12.34 2.04 8.98
CA ALA A 454 11.68 1.59 10.19
C ALA A 454 10.35 2.33 10.39
N ILE A 455 9.29 1.58 10.68
CA ILE A 455 7.98 2.11 11.09
C ILE A 455 7.46 1.24 12.22
N ALA A 456 7.00 1.85 13.31
CA ALA A 456 6.34 1.16 14.40
C ALA A 456 5.21 2.01 14.98
N ILE A 457 4.17 1.35 15.49
CA ILE A 457 3.03 1.95 16.17
C ILE A 457 2.74 1.18 17.47
N ASP A 458 2.17 1.88 18.45
CA ASP A 458 1.91 1.34 19.77
C ASP A 458 0.79 2.12 20.49
N GLU A 459 0.22 1.56 21.55
CA GLU A 459 -0.78 2.22 22.43
C GLU A 459 -1.95 2.82 21.66
N ILE A 460 -2.57 2.04 20.76
CA ILE A 460 -3.72 2.50 19.99
C ILE A 460 -4.93 2.57 20.92
N VAL A 461 -5.59 3.73 20.95
CA VAL A 461 -6.82 3.96 21.73
C VAL A 461 -7.83 4.68 20.87
N VAL A 462 -9.05 4.16 20.79
CA VAL A 462 -10.19 4.77 20.08
C VAL A 462 -11.34 4.98 21.06
N GLY A 463 -11.86 6.20 21.13
CA GLY A 463 -12.99 6.50 22.01
C GLY A 463 -13.19 7.98 22.28
N PRO A 464 -14.02 8.36 23.26
CA PRO A 464 -14.17 9.77 23.61
C PRO A 464 -12.83 10.32 24.12
N PRO A 465 -12.59 11.64 24.04
CA PRO A 465 -11.39 12.27 24.57
C PRO A 465 -11.26 11.85 26.03
N VAL A 466 -10.14 11.18 26.34
CA VAL A 466 -9.81 10.85 27.71
C VAL A 466 -9.54 12.19 28.39
N SER A 467 -10.55 12.72 29.08
CA SER A 467 -10.33 13.86 29.98
C SER A 467 -9.19 13.45 30.90
N GLU A 468 -8.03 14.10 30.77
CA GLU A 468 -6.84 13.90 31.59
C GLU A 468 -7.22 14.03 33.06
N THR A 469 -7.75 12.96 33.63
CA THR A 469 -7.82 12.79 35.07
C THR A 469 -6.39 12.44 35.40
N THR A 470 -5.63 13.48 35.74
CA THR A 470 -4.29 13.47 36.30
C THR A 470 -4.22 12.46 37.44
N THR A 471 -4.13 11.18 37.11
CA THR A 471 -3.71 10.13 38.03
C THR A 471 -2.21 10.31 38.17
N THR A 472 -1.87 11.29 38.99
CA THR A 472 -0.54 11.47 39.55
C THR A 472 -0.25 10.19 40.31
N THR A 473 0.38 9.22 39.64
CA THR A 473 0.95 8.05 40.29
C THR A 473 1.99 8.58 41.25
N THR A 474 1.61 8.63 42.53
CA THR A 474 2.53 9.04 43.59
C THR A 474 3.65 7.99 43.59
N PRO A 475 4.92 8.35 43.34
CA PRO A 475 5.99 7.38 43.31
C PRO A 475 6.05 6.74 44.69
N THR A 476 5.76 5.43 44.74
CA THR A 476 5.87 4.66 45.97
C THR A 476 7.35 4.47 46.24
N THR A 477 7.90 5.31 47.10
CA THR A 477 9.27 5.17 47.58
C THR A 477 9.37 3.99 48.54
N THR A 478 10.50 3.28 48.42
CA THR A 478 11.11 2.33 49.38
C THR A 478 10.74 0.85 49.18
N PRO A 479 11.77 0.03 48.84
CA PRO A 479 12.39 -0.73 49.91
C PRO A 479 13.89 -0.42 50.10
N THR A 480 14.20 -0.37 51.38
CA THR A 480 15.47 -0.21 52.08
C THR A 480 16.58 -1.12 51.54
N THR A 481 17.66 -0.55 51.01
CA THR A 481 18.93 -1.26 50.83
C THR A 481 19.77 -1.16 52.10
N THR A 482 20.07 -2.31 52.68
CA THR A 482 20.97 -2.47 53.84
C THR A 482 22.41 -2.10 53.42
N PRO A 483 23.13 -1.24 54.17
CA PRO A 483 24.50 -0.88 53.82
C PRO A 483 25.45 -1.99 54.25
N THR A 484 26.12 -2.64 53.29
CA THR A 484 27.30 -3.47 53.57
C THR A 484 28.54 -2.60 53.50
N THR A 485 29.09 -2.26 54.67
CA THR A 485 30.34 -1.55 54.84
C THR A 485 31.52 -2.42 54.43
N THR A 486 32.16 -2.10 53.30
CA THR A 486 33.50 -2.62 53.01
C THR A 486 34.47 -1.45 53.00
N THR A 487 35.27 -1.37 54.06
CA THR A 487 36.37 -0.42 54.26
C THR A 487 37.48 -0.72 53.27
N THR A 488 37.87 0.28 52.46
CA THR A 488 39.16 0.27 51.74
C THR A 488 39.92 1.54 52.13
N PRO A 489 41.21 1.43 52.52
CA PRO A 489 41.94 2.52 53.16
C PRO A 489 42.39 3.59 52.16
N THR A 490 42.35 4.81 52.67
CA THR A 490 42.97 6.04 52.22
C THR A 490 44.47 5.88 51.93
N THR A 491 44.91 6.36 50.76
CA THR A 491 46.27 6.91 50.59
C THR A 491 46.22 8.30 49.96
N THR A 492 46.91 9.18 50.65
CA THR A 492 46.93 10.63 50.63
C THR A 492 47.90 11.20 49.59
N THR A 493 47.59 12.42 49.11
CA THR A 493 48.46 13.48 48.55
C THR A 493 49.25 13.25 47.26
N THR A 494 49.06 14.14 46.28
CA THR A 494 49.95 15.30 46.00
C THR A 494 49.26 16.28 45.04
N PRO A 495 49.18 17.60 45.31
CA PRO A 495 48.76 18.59 44.32
C PRO A 495 49.98 19.09 43.53
N THR A 496 49.91 19.12 42.21
CA THR A 496 50.91 19.84 41.39
C THR A 496 50.19 20.86 40.52
N THR A 497 50.21 22.11 40.99
CA THR A 497 49.90 23.30 40.21
C THR A 497 51.09 23.66 39.35
N THR A 498 50.93 23.91 38.05
CA THR A 498 51.62 25.02 37.36
C THR A 498 50.81 25.40 36.10
N PRO A 499 50.55 26.70 35.86
CA PRO A 499 49.77 27.18 34.71
C PRO A 499 50.66 27.33 33.47
N THR A 500 50.07 27.27 32.28
CA THR A 500 50.73 27.84 31.08
C THR A 500 49.71 28.49 30.18
N THR A 501 49.81 29.81 30.14
CA THR A 501 49.20 30.72 29.17
C THR A 501 49.82 30.54 27.80
N THR A 502 49.02 30.41 26.74
CA THR A 502 49.36 30.97 25.43
C THR A 502 48.08 31.26 24.64
N PRO A 503 47.78 32.53 24.30
CA PRO A 503 46.79 32.85 23.30
C PRO A 503 47.48 32.86 21.93
N THR A 504 47.01 32.07 20.97
CA THR A 504 47.56 32.08 19.61
C THR A 504 46.46 32.43 18.60
N THR A 505 46.49 33.71 18.22
CA THR A 505 46.27 34.28 16.89
C THR A 505 45.14 33.73 16.00
N THR A 506 44.13 34.58 15.86
CA THR A 506 43.37 34.95 14.65
C THR A 506 43.85 34.37 13.31
N PRO A 507 42.97 33.70 12.55
CA PRO A 507 43.04 33.71 11.09
C PRO A 507 41.99 34.69 10.53
N THR A 508 42.50 35.79 10.00
CA THR A 508 41.79 36.69 9.10
C THR A 508 41.73 36.02 7.73
N THR A 509 40.55 35.62 7.26
CA THR A 509 40.35 35.28 5.84
C THR A 509 39.31 36.20 5.23
N THR A 510 39.84 37.19 4.50
CA THR A 510 39.15 38.07 3.57
C THR A 510 38.43 37.26 2.48
N PRO A 511 37.11 37.42 2.25
CA PRO A 511 36.51 36.91 1.03
C PRO A 511 36.84 37.87 -0.13
N THR A 512 37.65 37.38 -1.05
CA THR A 512 37.98 38.03 -2.31
C THR A 512 36.74 38.11 -3.19
N THR A 513 36.34 39.34 -3.55
CA THR A 513 35.40 39.61 -4.63
C THR A 513 36.05 39.29 -5.97
N THR A 514 35.45 38.44 -6.79
CA THR A 514 35.65 38.46 -8.25
C THR A 514 34.35 38.10 -8.95
N PRO A 515 33.70 39.06 -9.63
CA PRO A 515 32.55 38.80 -10.49
C PRO A 515 32.99 38.84 -11.95
N THR A 516 32.81 37.76 -12.72
CA THR A 516 32.52 37.80 -14.17
C THR A 516 32.47 36.39 -14.74
N THR A 517 31.29 35.93 -15.15
CA THR A 517 31.11 35.36 -16.49
C THR A 517 29.70 35.67 -16.97
N THR A 518 29.62 36.44 -18.05
CA THR A 518 28.42 36.72 -18.82
C THR A 518 28.16 35.53 -19.74
N PRO A 519 27.01 34.84 -19.69
CA PRO A 519 26.68 33.88 -20.74
C PRO A 519 26.26 34.66 -21.99
N THR A 520 27.09 34.59 -23.03
CA THR A 520 26.72 35.02 -24.39
C THR A 520 26.00 33.85 -25.05
N THR A 521 24.67 33.89 -25.12
CA THR A 521 23.90 33.01 -26.01
C THR A 521 23.54 33.78 -27.28
N THR A 522 24.28 33.51 -28.35
CA THR A 522 23.91 33.86 -29.72
C THR A 522 22.82 32.90 -30.19
N PRO A 523 21.65 33.38 -30.67
CA PRO A 523 20.69 32.50 -31.33
C PRO A 523 21.16 32.26 -32.77
N THR A 524 21.52 31.01 -33.10
CA THR A 524 21.69 30.58 -34.49
C THR A 524 20.38 30.00 -34.99
N THR A 525 19.62 30.81 -35.73
CA THR A 525 18.51 30.35 -36.55
C THR A 525 19.10 29.68 -37.80
N THR A 526 18.85 28.38 -37.97
CA THR A 526 19.04 27.71 -39.25
C THR A 526 17.66 27.56 -39.90
N PRO A 527 17.37 28.25 -41.02
CA PRO A 527 16.17 27.99 -41.80
C PRO A 527 16.37 26.70 -42.61
N THR A 528 15.61 25.66 -42.29
CA THR A 528 15.50 24.47 -43.15
C THR A 528 14.66 24.84 -44.36
N THR A 529 15.29 24.91 -45.52
CA THR A 529 14.63 25.01 -46.82
C THR A 529 13.91 23.69 -47.14
N THR A 530 12.59 23.75 -47.23
CA THR A 530 11.78 22.70 -47.88
C THR A 530 12.09 22.72 -49.38
N PRO A 531 12.44 21.59 -50.01
CA PRO A 531 12.48 21.52 -51.47
C PRO A 531 11.06 21.43 -52.00
N ASP A 532 10.64 22.47 -52.73
CA ASP A 532 9.61 22.36 -53.75
C ASP A 532 10.04 21.27 -54.74
N TYR A 533 9.25 20.20 -54.83
CA TYR A 533 9.22 19.39 -56.04
C TYR A 533 7.90 19.61 -56.76
N TYR A 534 8.09 20.14 -57.96
CA TYR A 534 7.13 20.46 -59.00
C TYR A 534 6.20 19.28 -59.33
N THR A 535 4.95 19.66 -59.61
CA THR A 535 4.03 19.04 -60.58
C THR A 535 4.70 18.75 -61.93
N ASP A 536 4.43 17.60 -62.54
CA ASP A 536 3.91 17.59 -63.93
C ASP A 536 3.24 16.26 -64.31
N ASP A 537 2.24 16.44 -65.16
CA ASP A 537 1.32 15.52 -65.82
C ASP A 537 1.98 14.37 -66.62
N SER A 538 1.36 13.19 -66.58
CA SER A 538 0.97 12.41 -67.78
C SER A 538 0.05 11.24 -67.44
#